data_AF-A0A7W1GTA9-F1
#
_entry.id   AF-A0A7W1GTA9-F1
#
_cell.length_a   1.000
_cell.length_b   1.000
_cell.length_c   1.000
_cell.angle_alpha   90.00
_cell.angle_beta   90.00
_cell.angle_gamma   90.00
#
_symmetry.space_group_name_H-M   'P 1'
#
loop_
_entity.id
_entity.type
_entity.pdbx_description
1 polymer ?
#
loop_
_entity_poly.entity_id
_entity_poly.type
_entity_poly.pdbx_seq_one_letter_code
_entity_poly.pdbx_strand_id
1 'polypeptide(L)'
;MYKNASYKEKYAEIQEWLPLIIETVKKDLKNEHLKKDFLFIKKYLATKNINKLTTQDLTEAYQSAIANEDNGEALAEFITSRWLMNNSELYDYFEQRLTQINPDFGAIEEIDMPTAQSIIKDSTAQFGAPHTYLFAILNSVVFPAEAFQKLKKDAKHDVQQKIDETSSLSEKMSIENSKKNQEREIARLTDKYEKKLSGLQKKYIVDTDSLKKQVAQLQRKLQEKS
;
A
#
# COMPACT_ATOMS: atom_id res chain seq x y z
N MET A 1 -28.43 -2.26 13.44
CA MET A 1 -27.93 -3.64 13.64
C MET A 1 -26.86 -3.75 14.74
N TYR A 2 -25.94 -2.78 14.92
CA TYR A 2 -24.84 -2.85 15.93
C TYR A 2 -25.00 -1.90 17.13
N LYS A 3 -26.17 -1.29 17.34
CA LYS A 3 -26.39 -0.26 18.38
C LYS A 3 -26.01 -0.74 19.79
N ASN A 4 -26.17 -2.03 20.07
CA ASN A 4 -25.87 -2.65 21.36
C ASN A 4 -24.66 -3.60 21.31
N ALA A 5 -23.91 -3.63 20.20
CA ALA A 5 -22.75 -4.51 20.07
C ALA A 5 -21.52 -3.90 20.74
N SER A 6 -20.80 -4.72 21.49
CA SER A 6 -19.49 -4.39 22.05
C SER A 6 -18.45 -4.14 20.95
N TYR A 7 -17.37 -3.44 21.27
CA TYR A 7 -16.25 -3.26 20.34
C TYR A 7 -15.62 -4.60 19.98
N LYS A 8 -15.50 -5.56 20.90
CA LYS A 8 -15.05 -6.92 20.57
C LYS A 8 -15.90 -7.58 19.48
N GLU A 9 -17.22 -7.50 19.57
CA GLU A 9 -18.13 -8.08 18.57
C GLU A 9 -18.03 -7.35 17.22
N LYS A 10 -17.91 -6.02 17.23
CA LYS A 10 -17.65 -5.24 16.02
C LYS A 10 -16.33 -5.66 15.35
N TYR A 11 -15.27 -5.85 16.14
CA TYR A 11 -13.96 -6.29 15.66
C TYR A 11 -13.96 -7.74 15.16
N ALA A 12 -14.84 -8.59 15.68
CA ALA A 12 -15.06 -9.93 15.14
C ALA A 12 -15.69 -9.90 13.74
N GLU A 13 -16.60 -8.97 13.46
CA GLU A 13 -17.22 -8.82 12.13
C GLU A 13 -16.26 -8.20 11.10
N ILE A 14 -15.36 -7.32 11.52
CA ILE A 14 -14.44 -6.58 10.63
C ILE A 14 -13.02 -7.16 10.59
N GLN A 15 -12.81 -8.41 10.98
CA GLN A 15 -11.46 -9.03 10.99
C GLN A 15 -10.74 -8.92 9.64
N GLU A 16 -11.47 -9.12 8.53
CA GLU A 16 -10.94 -8.99 7.16
C GLU A 16 -10.45 -7.56 6.85
N TRP A 17 -10.97 -6.56 7.56
CA TRP A 17 -10.69 -5.13 7.36
C TRP A 17 -9.69 -4.58 8.37
N LEU A 18 -9.34 -5.36 9.38
CA LEU A 18 -8.41 -4.95 10.44
C LEU A 18 -7.06 -4.45 9.88
N PRO A 19 -6.45 -5.05 8.83
CA PRO A 19 -5.25 -4.50 8.22
C PRO A 19 -5.39 -3.03 7.79
N LEU A 20 -6.55 -2.66 7.22
CA LEU A 20 -6.81 -1.29 6.76
C LEU A 20 -6.93 -0.31 7.93
N ILE A 21 -7.62 -0.74 9.00
CA ILE A 21 -7.74 0.04 10.25
C ILE A 21 -6.35 0.25 10.85
N ILE A 22 -5.58 -0.83 11.01
CA ILE A 22 -4.25 -0.81 11.63
C ILE A 22 -3.27 0.03 10.81
N GLU A 23 -3.31 -0.02 9.47
CA GLU A 23 -2.48 0.84 8.63
C GLU A 23 -2.74 2.32 8.92
N THR A 24 -4.01 2.69 9.08
CA THR A 24 -4.45 4.06 9.35
C THR A 24 -3.97 4.56 10.72
N VAL A 25 -4.04 3.73 11.76
CA VAL A 25 -3.68 4.11 13.14
C VAL A 25 -2.26 3.71 13.56
N LYS A 26 -1.48 3.16 12.64
CA LYS A 26 -0.16 2.56 12.92
C LYS A 26 0.78 3.45 13.72
N LYS A 27 0.81 4.75 13.41
CA LYS A 27 1.66 5.72 14.11
C LYS A 27 1.20 5.91 15.55
N ASP A 28 -0.10 6.00 15.78
CA ASP A 28 -0.72 6.20 17.08
C ASP A 28 -0.50 4.96 17.96
N LEU A 29 -0.68 3.76 17.41
CA LEU A 29 -0.38 2.49 18.08
C LEU A 29 1.08 2.43 18.54
N LYS A 30 2.02 2.80 17.67
CA LYS A 30 3.45 2.80 18.00
C LYS A 30 3.79 3.84 19.07
N ASN A 31 3.18 5.02 19.02
CA ASN A 31 3.56 6.14 19.89
C ASN A 31 2.86 6.16 21.24
N GLU A 32 1.61 5.71 21.30
CA GLU A 32 0.76 5.90 22.48
C GLU A 32 0.52 4.61 23.26
N HIS A 33 0.45 3.47 22.56
CA HIS A 33 0.25 2.17 23.18
C HIS A 33 1.59 1.42 23.35
N LEU A 34 2.25 1.05 22.24
CA LEU A 34 3.44 0.18 22.29
C LEU A 34 4.62 0.79 23.05
N LYS A 35 4.80 2.12 23.03
CA LYS A 35 5.86 2.77 23.82
C LYS A 35 5.64 2.67 25.34
N LYS A 36 4.39 2.49 25.78
CA LYS A 36 4.01 2.46 27.20
C LYS A 36 3.82 1.04 27.71
N ASP A 37 3.34 0.13 26.85
CA ASP A 37 3.04 -1.25 27.21
C ASP A 37 4.10 -2.24 26.68
N PHE A 38 5.17 -2.40 27.46
CA PHE A 38 6.22 -3.37 27.17
C PHE A 38 5.77 -4.83 27.35
N LEU A 39 4.75 -5.07 28.20
CA LEU A 39 4.23 -6.42 28.43
C LEU A 39 3.49 -6.91 27.18
N PHE A 40 2.70 -6.04 26.55
CA PHE A 40 2.08 -6.30 25.26
C PHE A 40 3.10 -6.68 24.18
N ILE A 41 4.18 -5.90 24.05
CA ILE A 41 5.25 -6.18 23.08
C ILE A 41 5.87 -7.56 23.34
N LYS A 42 6.14 -7.89 24.61
CA LYS A 42 6.74 -9.18 24.97
C LYS A 42 5.80 -10.34 24.64
N LYS A 43 4.50 -10.16 24.87
CA LYS A 43 3.48 -11.20 24.71
C LYS A 43 3.11 -11.46 23.24
N TYR A 44 2.93 -10.41 22.44
CA TYR A 44 2.40 -10.54 21.07
C TYR A 44 3.40 -10.22 19.95
N LEU A 45 4.47 -9.47 20.24
CA LEU A 45 5.40 -8.96 19.23
C LEU A 45 6.83 -9.48 19.41
N ALA A 46 7.04 -10.48 20.28
CA ALA A 46 8.31 -11.17 20.51
C ALA A 46 9.51 -10.22 20.62
N THR A 47 9.34 -9.10 21.34
CA THR A 47 10.36 -8.06 21.56
C THR A 47 10.99 -7.45 20.30
N LYS A 48 10.31 -7.54 19.14
CA LYS A 48 10.72 -6.86 17.91
C LYS A 48 10.82 -5.34 18.13
N ASN A 49 11.75 -4.70 17.41
CA ASN A 49 11.89 -3.26 17.43
C ASN A 49 10.64 -2.58 16.86
N ILE A 50 10.00 -1.68 17.65
CA ILE A 50 8.77 -0.95 17.29
C ILE A 50 8.87 -0.27 15.92
N ASN A 51 10.03 0.29 15.57
CA ASN A 51 10.22 0.99 14.30
C ASN A 51 10.22 0.04 13.10
N LYS A 52 10.57 -1.24 13.31
CA LYS A 52 10.61 -2.28 12.26
C LYS A 52 9.32 -3.08 12.15
N LEU A 53 8.32 -2.84 13.00
CA LEU A 53 7.04 -3.55 12.94
C LEU A 53 6.29 -3.21 11.65
N THR A 54 5.94 -4.27 10.92
CA THR A 54 5.10 -4.20 9.72
C THR A 54 3.62 -4.08 10.12
N THR A 55 2.78 -3.78 9.15
CA THR A 55 1.32 -3.68 9.37
C THR A 55 0.74 -5.05 9.67
N GLN A 56 1.25 -6.10 9.01
CA GLN A 56 0.88 -7.47 9.29
C GLN A 56 1.21 -7.88 10.73
N ASP A 57 2.44 -7.59 11.21
CA ASP A 57 2.82 -7.87 12.61
C ASP A 57 1.84 -7.23 13.60
N LEU A 58 1.43 -5.99 13.34
CA LEU A 58 0.50 -5.26 14.20
C LEU A 58 -0.90 -5.86 14.11
N THR A 59 -1.40 -6.15 12.90
CA THR A 59 -2.72 -6.76 12.70
C THR A 59 -2.84 -8.07 13.48
N GLU A 60 -1.88 -8.98 13.34
CA GLU A 60 -1.91 -10.28 14.02
C GLU A 60 -1.86 -10.13 15.55
N ALA A 61 -1.03 -9.21 16.04
CA ALA A 61 -0.91 -8.92 17.47
C ALA A 61 -2.21 -8.35 18.05
N TYR A 62 -2.79 -7.32 17.43
CA TYR A 62 -4.02 -6.70 17.92
C TYR A 62 -5.25 -7.57 17.71
N GLN A 63 -5.32 -8.36 16.63
CA GLN A 63 -6.39 -9.36 16.46
C GLN A 63 -6.38 -10.37 17.60
N SER A 64 -5.19 -10.91 17.93
CA SER A 64 -5.02 -11.86 19.02
C SER A 64 -5.29 -11.25 20.38
N ALA A 65 -4.90 -10.00 20.60
CA ALA A 65 -5.11 -9.32 21.87
C ALA A 65 -6.58 -8.95 22.11
N ILE A 66 -7.28 -8.43 21.11
CA ILE A 66 -8.70 -8.09 21.22
C ILE A 66 -9.54 -9.34 21.52
N ALA A 67 -9.22 -10.47 20.88
CA ALA A 67 -9.95 -11.71 21.09
C ALA A 67 -9.67 -12.36 22.46
N ASN A 68 -8.42 -12.37 22.91
CA ASN A 68 -7.99 -13.23 24.01
C ASN A 68 -7.68 -12.50 25.33
N GLU A 69 -7.58 -11.18 25.34
CA GLU A 69 -7.33 -10.44 26.58
C GLU A 69 -8.62 -9.96 27.26
N ASP A 70 -8.61 -9.95 28.59
CA ASP A 70 -9.66 -9.34 29.40
C ASP A 70 -9.86 -7.86 29.03
N ASN A 71 -8.75 -7.15 28.76
CA ASN A 71 -8.75 -5.75 28.31
C ASN A 71 -8.99 -5.57 26.80
N GLY A 72 -9.34 -6.62 26.05
CA GLY A 72 -9.54 -6.55 24.60
C GLY A 72 -10.61 -5.55 24.16
N GLU A 73 -11.59 -5.24 25.01
CA GLU A 73 -12.64 -4.26 24.74
C GLU A 73 -12.05 -2.83 24.74
N ALA A 74 -11.27 -2.49 25.76
CA ALA A 74 -10.60 -1.21 25.85
C ALA A 74 -9.58 -1.02 24.72
N LEU A 75 -8.91 -2.10 24.29
CA LEU A 75 -8.02 -2.06 23.12
C LEU A 75 -8.81 -1.76 21.83
N ALA A 76 -9.94 -2.43 21.61
CA ALA A 76 -10.78 -2.22 20.44
C ALA A 76 -11.39 -0.81 20.42
N GLU A 77 -11.84 -0.29 21.56
CA GLU A 77 -12.31 1.09 21.73
C GLU A 77 -11.20 2.11 21.44
N PHE A 78 -9.99 1.88 21.95
CA PHE A 78 -8.84 2.74 21.70
C PHE A 78 -8.49 2.82 20.21
N ILE A 79 -8.42 1.67 19.53
CA ILE A 79 -8.15 1.61 18.08
C ILE A 79 -9.26 2.33 17.32
N THR A 80 -10.52 2.10 17.70
CA THR A 80 -11.69 2.76 17.07
C THR A 80 -11.59 4.28 17.20
N SER A 81 -11.31 4.77 18.41
CA SER A 81 -11.19 6.20 18.70
C SER A 81 -10.10 6.85 17.85
N ARG A 82 -8.93 6.22 17.74
CA ARG A 82 -7.83 6.73 16.90
C ARG A 82 -8.16 6.67 15.42
N TRP A 83 -8.85 5.62 14.98
CA TRP A 83 -9.28 5.51 13.59
C TRP A 83 -10.28 6.61 13.23
N LEU A 84 -11.24 6.91 14.11
CA LEU A 84 -12.21 7.99 13.92
C LEU A 84 -11.53 9.36 13.89
N MET A 85 -10.55 9.62 14.76
CA MET A 85 -9.79 10.87 14.72
C MET A 85 -9.04 11.07 13.40
N ASN A 86 -8.47 9.99 12.83
CA ASN A 86 -7.81 10.05 11.52
C ASN A 86 -8.82 10.16 10.36
N ASN A 87 -10.11 9.95 10.61
CA ASN A 87 -11.21 10.07 9.66
C ASN A 87 -12.24 11.11 10.13
N SER A 88 -11.77 12.23 10.70
CA SER A 88 -12.65 13.25 11.28
C SER A 88 -13.66 13.83 10.27
N GLU A 89 -13.26 14.03 9.02
CA GLU A 89 -14.15 14.52 7.96
C GLU A 89 -15.34 13.58 7.69
N LEU A 90 -15.09 12.27 7.78
CA LEU A 90 -16.13 11.25 7.65
C LEU A 90 -17.09 11.30 8.85
N TYR A 91 -16.54 11.51 10.06
CA TYR A 91 -17.34 11.71 11.25
C TYR A 91 -18.23 12.96 11.13
N ASP A 92 -17.66 14.10 10.77
CA ASP A 92 -18.37 15.37 10.59
C ASP A 92 -19.49 15.24 9.55
N TYR A 93 -19.21 14.54 8.44
CA TYR A 93 -20.21 14.27 7.41
C TYR A 93 -21.41 13.47 7.97
N PHE A 94 -21.13 12.38 8.68
CA PHE A 94 -22.18 11.55 9.25
C PHE A 94 -22.94 12.26 10.37
N GLU A 95 -22.26 13.01 11.23
CA GLU A 95 -22.88 13.82 12.27
C GLU A 95 -23.86 14.83 11.67
N GLN A 96 -23.45 15.58 10.65
CA GLN A 96 -24.31 16.54 9.96
C GLN A 96 -25.55 15.87 9.34
N ARG A 97 -25.37 14.74 8.66
CA ARG A 97 -26.47 14.01 8.01
C ARG A 97 -27.42 13.39 9.02
N LEU A 98 -26.91 12.80 10.09
CA LEU A 98 -27.75 12.16 11.11
C LEU A 98 -28.49 13.19 11.97
N THR A 99 -27.85 14.32 12.28
CA THR A 99 -28.48 15.44 13.01
C THR A 99 -29.67 16.04 12.24
N GLN A 100 -29.62 16.03 10.90
CA GLN A 100 -30.75 16.45 10.05
C GLN A 100 -31.97 15.51 10.17
N ILE A 101 -31.75 14.25 10.52
CA ILE A 101 -32.83 13.27 10.75
C ILE A 101 -33.38 13.42 12.17
N ASN A 102 -32.49 13.42 13.16
CA ASN A 102 -32.84 13.62 14.56
C ASN A 102 -31.69 14.37 15.26
N PRO A 103 -31.96 15.49 15.95
CA PRO A 103 -30.95 16.20 16.76
C PRO A 103 -30.29 15.31 17.81
N ASP A 104 -31.01 14.34 18.37
CA ASP A 104 -30.44 13.25 19.16
C ASP A 104 -30.25 12.03 18.25
N PHE A 105 -29.15 12.04 17.47
CA PHE A 105 -28.88 10.94 16.53
C PHE A 105 -28.60 9.60 17.23
N GLY A 106 -28.29 9.61 18.55
CA GLY A 106 -28.19 8.40 19.36
C GLY A 106 -29.54 7.70 19.59
N ALA A 107 -30.65 8.45 19.50
CA ALA A 107 -31.99 7.91 19.61
C ALA A 107 -32.48 7.20 18.33
N ILE A 108 -31.82 7.39 17.18
CA ILE A 108 -32.23 6.76 15.92
C ILE A 108 -32.11 5.23 16.05
N GLU A 109 -33.20 4.52 15.78
CA GLU A 109 -33.23 3.05 15.80
C GLU A 109 -33.01 2.45 14.42
N GLU A 110 -33.54 3.11 13.38
CA GLU A 110 -33.35 2.75 11.97
C GLU A 110 -33.54 4.00 11.10
N ILE A 111 -32.69 4.13 10.07
CA ILE A 111 -32.80 5.16 9.04
C ILE A 111 -33.66 4.63 7.90
N ASP A 112 -34.54 5.44 7.32
CA ASP A 112 -35.35 5.05 6.18
C ASP A 112 -34.48 4.73 4.94
N MET A 113 -34.95 3.78 4.12
CA MET A 113 -34.19 3.29 2.97
C MET A 113 -33.75 4.39 1.97
N PRO A 114 -34.60 5.35 1.57
CA PRO A 114 -34.18 6.45 0.69
C PRO A 114 -33.05 7.31 1.29
N THR A 115 -33.17 7.73 2.54
CA THR A 115 -32.13 8.52 3.21
C THR A 115 -30.85 7.71 3.40
N ALA A 116 -30.96 6.44 3.80
CA ALA A 116 -29.80 5.55 3.93
C ALA A 116 -29.03 5.42 2.61
N GLN A 117 -29.74 5.20 1.50
CA GLN A 117 -29.12 5.13 0.17
C GLN A 117 -28.45 6.45 -0.23
N SER A 118 -29.07 7.60 0.07
CA SER A 118 -28.47 8.91 -0.19
C SER A 118 -27.18 9.11 0.60
N ILE A 119 -27.21 8.83 1.90
CA ILE A 119 -26.03 8.97 2.78
C ILE A 119 -24.91 8.05 2.30
N ILE A 120 -25.22 6.79 2.01
CA ILE A 120 -24.26 5.79 1.52
C ILE A 120 -23.66 6.23 0.18
N LYS A 121 -24.49 6.68 -0.77
CA LYS A 121 -24.00 7.11 -2.09
C LYS A 121 -23.03 8.29 -1.99
N ASP A 122 -23.39 9.29 -1.21
CA ASP A 122 -22.57 10.50 -1.05
C ASP A 122 -21.26 10.20 -0.30
N SER A 123 -21.32 9.39 0.77
CA SER A 123 -20.14 9.00 1.55
C SER A 123 -19.20 8.07 0.79
N THR A 124 -19.73 7.11 0.04
CA THR A 124 -18.90 6.23 -0.81
C THR A 124 -18.23 7.01 -1.94
N ALA A 125 -18.87 8.03 -2.50
CA ALA A 125 -18.26 8.89 -3.52
C ALA A 125 -17.12 9.77 -2.97
N GLN A 126 -17.22 10.25 -1.72
CA GLN A 126 -16.23 11.14 -1.13
C GLN A 126 -15.08 10.40 -0.44
N PHE A 127 -15.39 9.35 0.33
CA PHE A 127 -14.44 8.67 1.24
C PHE A 127 -14.14 7.23 0.82
N GLY A 128 -14.88 6.70 -0.16
CA GLY A 128 -14.79 5.32 -0.61
C GLY A 128 -15.70 4.37 0.18
N ALA A 129 -16.11 3.29 -0.47
CA ALA A 129 -16.96 2.26 0.14
C ALA A 129 -16.33 1.59 1.37
N PRO A 130 -15.02 1.27 1.41
CA PRO A 130 -14.39 0.66 2.58
C PRO A 130 -14.46 1.50 3.86
N HIS A 131 -14.14 2.80 3.77
CA HIS A 131 -14.18 3.69 4.94
C HIS A 131 -15.61 3.92 5.42
N THR A 132 -16.54 4.08 4.48
CA THR A 132 -17.97 4.22 4.78
C THR A 132 -18.52 3.00 5.51
N TYR A 133 -18.18 1.79 5.05
CA TYR A 133 -18.57 0.54 5.69
C TYR A 133 -17.99 0.40 7.10
N LEU A 134 -16.68 0.66 7.26
CA LEU A 134 -16.00 0.62 8.55
C LEU A 134 -16.61 1.61 9.55
N PHE A 135 -16.86 2.85 9.12
CA PHE A 135 -17.48 3.86 9.95
C PHE A 135 -18.87 3.43 10.41
N ALA A 136 -19.68 2.87 9.51
CA ALA A 136 -21.03 2.40 9.84
C ALA A 136 -21.01 1.32 10.93
N ILE A 137 -20.03 0.42 10.94
CA ILE A 137 -19.88 -0.60 11.99
C ILE A 137 -19.35 0.00 13.28
N LEU A 138 -18.25 0.77 13.19
CA LEU A 138 -17.55 1.29 14.37
C LEU A 138 -18.44 2.24 15.19
N ASN A 139 -19.20 3.12 14.52
CA ASN A 139 -20.16 4.03 15.14
C ASN A 139 -21.58 3.48 15.24
N SER A 140 -21.80 2.20 14.92
CA SER A 140 -23.11 1.55 15.01
C SER A 140 -24.24 2.27 14.26
N VAL A 141 -23.94 2.83 13.08
CA VAL A 141 -24.93 3.54 12.26
C VAL A 141 -26.05 2.57 11.88
N VAL A 142 -27.29 2.98 12.14
CA VAL A 142 -28.49 2.12 12.03
C VAL A 142 -29.09 2.12 10.62
N PHE A 143 -28.31 1.66 9.65
CA PHE A 143 -28.81 1.46 8.29
C PHE A 143 -29.74 0.23 8.18
N PRO A 144 -30.69 0.24 7.23
CA PRO A 144 -31.45 -0.94 6.85
C PRO A 144 -30.54 -2.07 6.40
N ALA A 145 -30.92 -3.31 6.72
CA ALA A 145 -30.12 -4.50 6.43
C ALA A 145 -29.77 -4.63 4.94
N GLU A 146 -30.72 -4.34 4.03
CA GLU A 146 -30.49 -4.41 2.59
C GLU A 146 -29.44 -3.39 2.11
N ALA A 147 -29.53 -2.14 2.57
CA ALA A 147 -28.56 -1.10 2.23
C ALA A 147 -27.17 -1.42 2.78
N PHE A 148 -27.12 -1.95 4.01
CA PHE A 148 -25.88 -2.32 4.68
C PHE A 148 -25.17 -3.50 3.99
N GLN A 149 -25.91 -4.54 3.58
CA GLN A 149 -25.34 -5.67 2.84
C GLN A 149 -24.80 -5.25 1.47
N LYS A 150 -25.50 -4.33 0.79
CA LYS A 150 -25.00 -3.76 -0.46
C LYS A 150 -23.69 -3.00 -0.24
N LEU A 151 -23.63 -2.15 0.78
CA LEU A 151 -22.40 -1.42 1.14
C LEU A 151 -21.24 -2.38 1.46
N LYS A 152 -21.49 -3.48 2.19
CA LYS A 152 -20.48 -4.52 2.45
C LYS A 152 -19.92 -5.11 1.17
N LYS A 153 -20.78 -5.42 0.20
CA LYS A 153 -20.39 -5.99 -1.09
C LYS A 153 -19.58 -5.00 -1.92
N ASP A 154 -20.04 -3.75 -2.00
CA ASP A 154 -19.37 -2.68 -2.74
C ASP A 154 -17.98 -2.40 -2.14
N ALA A 155 -17.88 -2.36 -0.81
CA ALA A 155 -16.60 -2.22 -0.11
C ALA A 155 -15.64 -3.36 -0.45
N LYS A 156 -16.10 -4.63 -0.46
CA LYS A 156 -15.24 -5.79 -0.79
C LYS A 156 -14.73 -5.70 -2.22
N HIS A 157 -15.59 -5.31 -3.14
CA HIS A 157 -15.22 -5.12 -4.55
C HIS A 157 -14.15 -4.03 -4.70
N ASP A 158 -14.33 -2.87 -4.08
CA ASP A 158 -13.37 -1.76 -4.13
C ASP A 158 -11.99 -2.13 -3.60
N VAL A 159 -11.92 -2.90 -2.50
CA VAL A 159 -10.64 -3.39 -1.96
C VAL A 159 -9.97 -4.34 -2.93
N GLN A 160 -10.70 -5.31 -3.46
CA GLN A 160 -10.15 -6.26 -4.42
C GLN A 160 -9.61 -5.54 -5.67
N GLN A 161 -10.39 -4.60 -6.20
CA GLN A 161 -9.98 -3.82 -7.35
C GLN A 161 -8.70 -3.02 -7.08
N LYS A 162 -8.57 -2.38 -5.91
CA LYS A 162 -7.34 -1.67 -5.53
C LYS A 162 -6.13 -2.59 -5.39
N ILE A 163 -6.33 -3.81 -4.88
CA ILE A 163 -5.26 -4.82 -4.80
C ILE A 163 -4.79 -5.20 -6.20
N ASP A 164 -5.72 -5.48 -7.11
CA ASP A 164 -5.43 -5.85 -8.49
C ASP A 164 -4.73 -4.72 -9.26
N GLU A 165 -5.20 -3.48 -9.07
CA GLU A 165 -4.58 -2.28 -9.65
C GLU A 165 -3.14 -2.07 -9.13
N THR A 166 -2.94 -2.22 -7.82
CA THR A 166 -1.61 -2.09 -7.20
C THR A 166 -0.65 -3.17 -7.71
N SER A 167 -1.13 -4.42 -7.85
CA SER A 167 -0.37 -5.52 -8.42
C SER A 167 0.03 -5.23 -9.87
N SER A 168 -0.92 -4.82 -10.71
CA SER A 168 -0.64 -4.48 -12.12
C SER A 168 0.34 -3.30 -12.26
N LEU A 169 0.24 -2.28 -11.41
CA LEU A 169 1.19 -1.16 -11.39
C LEU A 169 2.60 -1.63 -11.00
N SER A 170 2.72 -2.51 -10.01
CA SER A 170 4.01 -3.06 -9.58
C SER A 170 4.69 -3.87 -10.68
N GLU A 171 3.92 -4.65 -11.44
CA GLU A 171 4.41 -5.41 -12.60
C GLU A 171 4.90 -4.47 -13.70
N LYS A 172 4.13 -3.43 -14.04
CA LYS A 172 4.55 -2.41 -15.02
C LYS A 172 5.85 -1.73 -14.63
N MET A 173 5.97 -1.31 -13.36
CA MET A 173 7.21 -0.70 -12.85
C MET A 173 8.40 -1.67 -12.91
N SER A 174 8.18 -2.95 -12.61
CA SER A 174 9.22 -3.99 -12.70
C SER A 174 9.72 -4.16 -14.14
N ILE A 175 8.78 -4.23 -15.10
CA ILE A 175 9.10 -4.34 -16.54
C ILE A 175 9.87 -3.11 -17.02
N GLU A 176 9.42 -1.90 -16.66
CA GLU A 176 10.12 -0.66 -17.05
C GLU A 176 11.53 -0.58 -16.48
N ASN A 177 11.72 -0.98 -15.21
CA ASN A 177 13.05 -1.02 -14.60
C ASN A 177 13.97 -2.03 -15.29
N SER A 178 13.43 -3.21 -15.65
CA SER A 178 14.16 -4.22 -16.42
C SER A 178 14.59 -3.67 -17.78
N LYS A 179 13.68 -3.02 -18.52
CA LYS A 179 13.98 -2.39 -19.81
C LYS A 179 15.07 -1.33 -19.70
N LYS A 180 14.99 -0.43 -18.73
CA LYS A 180 16.03 0.60 -18.49
C LYS A 180 17.39 0.00 -18.18
N ASN A 181 17.43 -1.11 -17.43
CA ASN A 181 18.67 -1.80 -17.13
C ASN A 181 19.29 -2.43 -18.39
N GLN A 182 18.48 -3.07 -19.23
CA GLN A 182 18.91 -3.63 -20.51
C GLN A 182 19.40 -2.55 -21.48
N GLU A 183 18.70 -1.42 -21.60
CA GLU A 183 19.14 -0.29 -22.43
C GLU A 183 20.51 0.25 -21.99
N ARG A 184 20.75 0.35 -20.68
CA ARG A 184 22.06 0.75 -20.14
C ARG A 184 23.16 -0.25 -20.45
N GLU A 185 22.85 -1.55 -20.39
CA GLU A 185 23.80 -2.61 -20.72
C GLU A 185 24.15 -2.61 -22.20
N ILE A 186 23.14 -2.47 -23.07
CA ILE A 186 23.32 -2.32 -24.51
C ILE A 186 24.21 -1.11 -24.82
N ALA A 187 23.92 0.07 -24.25
CA ALA A 187 24.73 1.26 -24.46
C ALA A 187 26.20 1.06 -24.07
N ARG A 188 26.45 0.42 -22.91
CA ARG A 188 27.82 0.10 -22.47
C ARG A 188 28.53 -0.88 -23.40
N LEU A 189 27.82 -1.89 -23.90
CA LEU A 189 28.37 -2.87 -24.83
C LEU A 189 28.68 -2.20 -26.18
N THR A 190 27.76 -1.40 -26.71
CA THR A 190 27.95 -0.62 -27.93
C THR A 190 29.20 0.25 -27.84
N ASP A 191 29.32 1.08 -26.80
CA ASP A 191 30.51 1.92 -26.56
C ASP A 191 31.80 1.10 -26.50
N LYS A 192 31.77 -0.05 -25.84
CA LYS A 192 32.93 -0.94 -25.71
C LYS A 192 33.34 -1.52 -27.05
N TYR A 193 32.38 -1.99 -27.85
CA TYR A 193 32.66 -2.60 -29.16
C TYR A 193 33.04 -1.57 -30.21
N GLU A 194 32.44 -0.38 -30.21
CA GLU A 194 32.83 0.73 -31.09
C GLU A 194 34.26 1.18 -30.83
N LYS A 195 34.66 1.34 -29.56
CA LYS A 195 36.04 1.65 -29.19
C LYS A 195 37.01 0.55 -29.64
N LYS A 196 36.62 -0.71 -29.49
CA LYS A 196 37.45 -1.85 -29.92
C LYS A 196 37.63 -1.89 -31.44
N LEU A 197 36.56 -1.68 -32.20
CA LEU A 197 36.58 -1.60 -33.67
C LEU A 197 37.46 -0.45 -34.16
N SER A 198 37.28 0.74 -33.59
CA SER A 198 38.12 1.92 -33.90
C SER A 198 39.60 1.67 -33.60
N GLY A 199 39.91 1.01 -32.48
CA GLY A 199 41.28 0.58 -32.16
C GLY A 199 41.87 -0.41 -33.16
N LEU A 200 41.09 -1.42 -33.56
CA LEU A 200 41.50 -2.41 -34.57
C LEU A 200 41.74 -1.77 -35.94
N GLN A 201 40.86 -0.87 -36.37
CA GLN A 201 41.04 -0.12 -37.63
C GLN A 201 42.32 0.71 -37.61
N LYS A 202 42.58 1.45 -36.53
CA LYS A 202 43.82 2.23 -36.39
C LYS A 202 45.06 1.33 -36.45
N LYS A 203 45.04 0.19 -35.75
CA LYS A 203 46.14 -0.78 -35.79
C LYS A 203 46.36 -1.31 -37.22
N TYR A 204 45.29 -1.69 -37.89
CA TYR A 204 45.37 -2.21 -39.27
C TYR A 204 45.98 -1.19 -40.24
N ILE A 205 45.62 0.10 -40.11
CA ILE A 205 46.20 1.18 -40.92
C ILE A 205 47.71 1.30 -40.66
N VAL A 206 48.13 1.33 -39.40
CA VAL A 206 49.54 1.43 -39.02
C VAL A 206 50.34 0.23 -39.54
N ASP A 207 49.82 -0.98 -39.38
CA ASP A 207 50.46 -2.21 -39.86
C ASP A 207 50.59 -2.19 -41.39
N THR A 208 49.55 -1.74 -42.10
CA THR A 208 49.56 -1.63 -43.57
C THR A 208 50.60 -0.62 -44.05
N ASP A 209 50.71 0.54 -43.41
CA ASP A 209 51.70 1.56 -43.78
C ASP A 209 53.13 1.12 -43.46
N SER A 210 53.33 0.39 -42.36
CA SER A 210 54.62 -0.23 -42.04
C SER A 210 55.03 -1.26 -43.10
N LEU A 211 54.11 -2.14 -43.49
CA LEU A 211 54.33 -3.12 -44.55
C LEU A 211 54.66 -2.45 -45.90
N LYS A 212 53.93 -1.40 -46.29
CA LYS A 212 54.24 -0.62 -47.50
C LYS A 212 55.66 -0.07 -47.49
N LYS A 213 56.12 0.48 -46.35
CA LYS A 213 57.50 0.97 -46.20
C LYS A 213 58.52 -0.15 -46.32
N GLN A 214 58.27 -1.30 -45.71
CA GLN A 214 59.15 -2.48 -45.81
C GLN A 214 59.24 -2.97 -47.26
N VAL A 215 58.10 -3.08 -47.97
CA VAL A 215 58.05 -3.46 -49.38
C VAL A 215 58.87 -2.49 -50.23
N ALA A 216 58.70 -1.17 -50.04
CA ALA A 216 59.47 -0.16 -50.78
C ALA A 216 60.98 -0.26 -50.53
N GLN A 217 61.40 -0.52 -49.27
CA GLN A 217 62.81 -0.74 -48.94
C GLN A 217 63.37 -2.01 -49.60
N LEU A 218 62.61 -3.10 -49.60
CA LEU A 218 63.00 -4.35 -50.26
C LEU A 218 63.11 -4.16 -51.77
N GLN A 219 62.19 -3.44 -52.40
CA GLN A 219 62.24 -3.10 -53.82
C GLN A 219 63.49 -2.28 -54.17
N ARG A 220 63.86 -1.28 -53.36
CA ARG A 220 65.11 -0.51 -53.55
C ARG A 220 66.36 -1.40 -53.47
N LYS A 221 66.44 -2.27 -52.44
CA LYS A 221 67.56 -3.21 -52.29
C LYS A 221 67.67 -4.21 -53.44
N LEU A 222 66.55 -4.59 -54.06
CA LEU A 222 66.54 -5.46 -55.25
C LEU A 222 67.06 -4.72 -56.49
N GLN A 223 66.68 -3.44 -56.66
CA GLN A 223 67.20 -2.59 -57.74
C GLN A 223 68.69 -2.28 -57.59
N GLU A 224 69.21 -2.12 -56.38
CA GLU A 224 70.64 -1.91 -56.11
C GLU A 224 71.51 -3.17 -56.31
N LYS A 225 70.89 -4.36 -56.38
CA LYS A 225 71.55 -5.65 -56.59
C LYS A 225 71.47 -6.17 -58.04
N SER A 226 70.71 -5.50 -58.91
CA SER A 226 70.59 -5.80 -60.35
C SER A 226 71.47 -4.85 -61.14
#